data_AF-A0A6B2T6M5-F1
#
_entry.id   AF-A0A6B2T6M5-F1
#
_cell.length_a   1.000
_cell.length_b   1.000
_cell.length_c   1.000
_cell.angle_alpha   90.00
_cell.angle_beta   90.00
_cell.angle_gamma   90.00
#
_symmetry.space_group_name_H-M   'P 1'
#
loop_
_entity.id
_entity.type
_entity.pdbx_description
1 polymer ?
#
loop_
_entity_poly.entity_id
_entity_poly.type
_entity_poly.pdbx_seq_one_letter_code
_entity_poly.pdbx_strand_id
1 'polypeptide(L)'
;TRAMADGDPAADDRYAAALDIATRLDAWDAERRVDVALEALGACTDRERELSTLSVGQRYRVRLACLLGARHDILLLDEPTNHLDA
;
A
#
# COMPACT_ATOMS: atom_id res chain seq x y z
N THR A 1 3.02 -22.08 -7.06
CA THR A 1 2.14 -22.84 -7.97
C THR A 1 2.89 -23.90 -8.75
N ARG A 2 4.02 -23.60 -9.42
CA ARG A 2 4.82 -24.63 -10.14
C ARG A 2 5.45 -25.70 -9.23
N ALA A 3 6.07 -25.31 -8.11
CA ALA A 3 6.66 -26.26 -7.16
C ALA A 3 5.65 -27.20 -6.45
N MET A 4 4.39 -26.78 -6.30
CA MET A 4 3.31 -27.64 -5.80
C MET A 4 2.90 -28.68 -6.84
N ALA A 5 2.93 -28.33 -8.12
CA ALA A 5 2.67 -29.25 -9.22
C ALA A 5 3.80 -30.29 -9.39
N ASP A 6 5.02 -29.94 -8.96
CA ASP A 6 6.20 -30.82 -8.97
C ASP A 6 6.29 -31.74 -7.74
N GLY A 7 5.32 -31.68 -6.81
CA GLY A 7 5.22 -32.58 -5.66
C GLY A 7 6.23 -32.32 -4.54
N ASP A 8 6.83 -31.13 -4.47
CA ASP A 8 7.70 -30.74 -3.36
C ASP A 8 6.89 -30.67 -2.05
N PRO A 9 7.17 -31.53 -1.05
CA PRO A 9 6.43 -31.57 0.22
C PRO A 9 6.47 -30.24 0.98
N ALA A 10 7.51 -29.42 0.79
CA ALA A 10 7.65 -28.13 1.45
C ALA A 10 6.92 -27.00 0.70
N ALA A 11 6.36 -27.26 -0.49
CA ALA A 11 5.63 -26.25 -1.25
C ALA A 11 4.27 -25.93 -0.63
N ASP A 12 3.61 -26.93 -0.04
CA ASP A 12 2.34 -26.80 0.68
C ASP A 12 2.51 -25.92 1.92
N ASP A 13 3.52 -26.18 2.74
CA ASP A 13 3.82 -25.39 3.94
C ASP A 13 4.17 -23.93 3.58
N ARG A 14 4.99 -23.71 2.54
CA ARG A 14 5.33 -22.35 2.07
C ARG A 14 4.11 -21.60 1.55
N TYR A 15 3.21 -22.28 0.85
CA TYR A 15 1.97 -21.69 0.37
C TYR A 15 1.03 -21.35 1.53
N ALA A 16 0.86 -22.27 2.49
CA ALA A 16 0.05 -22.05 3.69
C ALA A 16 0.57 -20.84 4.49
N ALA A 17 1.89 -20.75 4.70
CA ALA A 17 2.50 -19.61 5.37
C ALA A 17 2.30 -18.28 4.60
N ALA A 18 2.45 -18.29 3.27
CA ALA A 18 2.21 -17.11 2.45
C ALA A 18 0.74 -16.68 2.48
N LEU A 19 -0.19 -17.65 2.47
CA LEU A 19 -1.62 -17.40 2.55
C LEU A 19 -2.01 -16.80 3.91
N ASP A 20 -1.50 -17.35 5.01
CA ASP A 20 -1.70 -16.80 6.36
C ASP A 20 -1.22 -15.34 6.45
N ILE A 21 -0.04 -15.04 5.92
CA ILE A 21 0.48 -13.67 5.86
C ILE A 21 -0.45 -12.77 5.04
N ALA A 22 -0.88 -13.21 3.85
CA ALA A 22 -1.77 -12.44 2.99
C ALA A 22 -3.12 -12.17 3.66
N THR A 23 -3.68 -13.15 4.37
CA THR A 23 -4.92 -13.01 5.13
C THR A 23 -4.76 -12.03 6.30
N ARG A 24 -3.68 -12.15 7.08
CA ARG A 24 -3.40 -11.22 8.19
C ARG A 24 -3.17 -9.79 7.73
N LEU A 25 -2.58 -9.60 6.55
CA LEU A 25 -2.37 -8.28 5.96
C LEU A 25 -3.60 -7.74 5.22
N ASP A 26 -4.64 -8.55 5.06
CA ASP A 26 -5.79 -8.25 4.21
C ASP A 26 -5.32 -7.79 2.82
N ALA A 27 -4.45 -8.59 2.22
CA ALA A 27 -3.65 -8.20 1.06
C ALA A 27 -4.50 -7.85 -0.17
N TRP A 28 -5.65 -8.52 -0.33
CA TRP A 28 -6.58 -8.27 -1.43
C TRP A 28 -7.29 -6.92 -1.32
N ASP A 29 -7.38 -6.34 -0.12
CA ASP A 29 -8.00 -5.04 0.12
C ASP A 29 -6.99 -3.89 0.10
N ALA A 30 -5.69 -4.20 0.11
CA ALA A 30 -4.62 -3.21 0.21
C ALA A 30 -4.71 -2.14 -0.89
N GLU A 31 -5.00 -2.55 -2.12
CA GLU A 31 -5.12 -1.65 -3.26
C GLU A 31 -6.25 -0.63 -3.08
N ARG A 32 -7.44 -1.13 -2.72
CA ARG A 32 -8.63 -0.29 -2.47
C ARG A 32 -8.39 0.71 -1.34
N ARG A 33 -7.68 0.32 -0.28
CA ARG A 33 -7.35 1.23 0.84
C ARG A 33 -6.44 2.37 0.41
N VAL A 34 -5.47 2.10 -0.47
CA VAL A 34 -4.62 3.14 -1.05
C VAL A 34 -5.44 4.08 -1.93
N ASP A 35 -6.33 3.55 -2.78
CA ASP A 35 -7.16 4.39 -3.66
C ASP A 35 -8.08 5.34 -2.85
N VAL A 36 -8.75 4.81 -1.82
CA VAL A 36 -9.57 5.61 -0.90
C VAL A 36 -8.74 6.71 -0.23
N ALA A 37 -7.52 6.41 0.20
CA ALA A 37 -6.65 7.38 0.84
C ALA A 37 -6.13 8.45 -0.14
N LEU A 38 -5.84 8.07 -1.39
CA LEU A 38 -5.42 9.00 -2.45
C LEU A 38 -6.55 9.99 -2.76
N GLU A 39 -7.77 9.50 -2.92
CA GLU A 39 -8.96 10.33 -3.14
C GLU A 39 -9.23 11.27 -1.97
N ALA A 40 -9.22 10.74 -0.73
CA ALA A 40 -9.48 11.52 0.47
C ALA A 40 -8.49 12.67 0.69
N LEU A 41 -7.24 12.49 0.24
CA LEU A 41 -6.21 13.52 0.33
C LEU A 41 -6.16 14.44 -0.89
N GLY A 42 -6.92 14.18 -1.96
CA GLY A 42 -6.75 14.92 -3.22
C GLY A 42 -5.37 14.69 -3.84
N ALA A 43 -4.83 13.48 -3.70
CA ALA A 43 -3.58 13.05 -4.29
C ALA A 43 -3.77 12.63 -5.76
N CYS A 44 -2.65 12.50 -6.49
CA CYS A 44 -2.69 11.96 -7.85
C CYS A 44 -3.09 10.48 -7.82
N THR A 45 -4.15 10.11 -8.54
CA THR A 45 -4.63 8.72 -8.66
C THR A 45 -4.12 8.01 -9.92
N ASP A 46 -3.49 8.74 -10.84
CA ASP A 46 -2.81 8.16 -12.01
C ASP A 46 -1.55 7.40 -11.56
N ARG A 47 -1.59 6.08 -11.74
CA ARG A 47 -0.52 5.15 -11.34
C ARG A 47 0.62 5.04 -12.33
N GLU A 48 0.42 5.48 -13.57
CA GLU A 48 1.46 5.48 -14.60
C GLU A 48 2.31 6.75 -14.51
N ARG A 49 1.79 7.80 -13.85
CA ARG A 49 2.51 9.05 -13.67
C ARG A 49 3.71 8.90 -12.74
N GLU A 50 4.89 9.26 -13.25
CA GLU A 50 6.09 9.28 -12.44
C GLU A 50 6.01 10.29 -11.28
N LEU A 51 6.34 9.86 -10.07
CA LEU A 51 6.36 10.71 -8.86
C LEU A 51 7.29 11.92 -9.01
N SER A 52 8.39 11.78 -9.76
CA SER A 52 9.36 12.84 -10.05
C SER A 52 8.70 14.07 -10.70
N THR A 53 7.63 13.86 -11.47
CA THR A 53 6.90 14.90 -12.22
C THR A 53 5.84 15.66 -11.40
N LEU A 54 5.58 15.21 -10.17
CA LEU A 54 4.62 15.84 -9.26
C LEU A 54 5.28 16.97 -8.46
N SER A 55 4.49 17.96 -8.04
CA SER A 55 4.98 18.97 -7.09
C SER A 55 5.36 18.33 -5.75
N VAL A 56 6.13 19.05 -4.93
CA VAL A 56 6.48 18.57 -3.58
C VAL A 56 5.23 18.24 -2.75
N GLY A 57 4.23 19.13 -2.77
CA GLY A 57 2.95 18.91 -2.06
C GLY A 57 2.16 17.72 -2.61
N GLN A 58 2.11 17.55 -3.94
CA GLN A 58 1.47 16.38 -4.56
C GLN A 58 2.17 15.07 -4.18
N ARG A 59 3.51 15.04 -4.20
CA ARG A 59 4.29 13.87 -3.74
C ARG A 59 4.06 13.58 -2.27
N TYR A 60 3.96 14.63 -1.45
CA TYR A 60 3.67 14.48 -0.02
C TYR A 60 2.29 13.84 0.20
N ARG A 61 1.26 14.32 -0.51
CA ARG A 61 -0.09 13.72 -0.48
C ARG A 61 -0.11 12.26 -0.89
N VAL A 62 0.59 11.89 -1.96
CA VAL A 62 0.70 10.48 -2.39
C VAL A 62 1.39 9.62 -1.32
N ARG A 63 2.49 10.11 -0.72
CA ARG A 63 3.17 9.39 0.36
C ARG A 63 2.28 9.20 1.58
N LEU A 64 1.56 10.24 1.99
CA LEU A 64 0.63 10.17 3.12
C LEU A 64 -0.52 9.20 2.82
N ALA A 65 -1.04 9.19 1.59
CA ALA A 65 -2.06 8.22 1.17
C ALA A 65 -1.57 6.77 1.27
N CYS A 66 -0.37 6.47 0.79
CA CYS A 66 0.22 5.13 0.91
C CYS A 66 0.41 4.71 2.38
N LEU A 67 0.80 5.65 3.24
CA LEU A 67 1.00 5.42 4.67
C LEU A 67 -0.33 5.12 5.40
N LEU A 68 -1.40 5.86 5.05
CA LEU A 68 -2.75 5.64 5.57
C LEU A 68 -3.41 4.37 5.00
N GLY A 69 -3.13 4.05 3.73
CA GLY A 69 -3.62 2.84 3.07
C GLY A 69 -2.96 1.56 3.60
N ALA A 70 -1.76 1.67 4.17
CA ALA A 70 -1.07 0.56 4.84
C ALA A 70 -1.68 0.27 6.23
N ARG A 71 -1.67 -1.01 6.66
CA ARG A 71 -2.15 -1.40 8.01
C ARG A 71 -1.12 -1.03 9.08
N HIS A 72 -1.09 0.23 9.50
CA HIS A 72 -0.35 0.65 10.68
C HIS A 72 -1.31 0.73 11.87
N ASP A 73 -0.97 0.11 13.00
CA ASP A 73 -1.79 0.20 14.22
C ASP A 73 -1.71 1.59 14.85
N ILE A 74 -0.55 2.24 14.75
CA ILE A 74 -0.29 3.58 15.27
C ILE A 74 0.51 4.34 14.23
N LEU A 75 0.09 5.57 13.98
CA LEU A 75 0.80 6.50 13.12
C LEU A 75 1.10 7.80 13.87
N LEU A 76 2.39 8.12 14.01
CA LEU A 76 2.85 9.39 14.56
C LEU A 76 3.23 10.32 13.40
N LEU A 77 2.53 11.45 13.33
CA LEU A 77 2.79 12.48 12.33
C LEU A 77 3.20 13.76 13.04
N ASP A 78 4.35 14.28 12.68
CA ASP A 78 4.79 15.61 13.11
C ASP A 78 4.46 16.62 12.01
N GLU A 79 3.64 17.62 12.33
CA GLU A 79 3.18 18.69 11.42
C GLU A 79 2.64 18.20 10.04
N PRO A 80 1.66 17.28 9.98
CA PRO A 80 1.27 16.63 8.72
C PRO A 80 0.54 17.53 7.71
N THR A 81 0.04 18.69 8.13
CA THR A 81 -0.77 19.56 7.27
C THR A 81 0.03 20.66 6.59
N ASN A 82 1.30 20.87 6.98
CA ASN A 82 2.13 22.00 6.56
C ASN A 82 2.43 22.05 5.03
N HIS A 83 2.05 21.00 4.29
CA HIS A 83 2.25 20.88 2.84
C HIS A 83 0.95 20.55 2.07
N LEU A 84 -0.21 20.65 2.74
CA LEU A 84 -1.52 20.35 2.14
C LEU A 84 -2.24 21.60 1.61
N ASP A 85 -1.93 22.79 2.14
CA ASP A 85 -2.67 24.04 1.91
C ASP A 85 -2.08 24.98 0.83
N ALA A 86 -1.07 24.53 0.08
CA ALA A 86 -0.36 25.33 -0.93
C ALA A 86 -0.67 24.90 -2.38
#